data_AF-A0A1Q1FF19-F1
#
_entry.id   AF-A0A1Q1FF19-F1
#
_cell.length_a   1.000
_cell.length_b   1.000
_cell.length_c   1.000
_cell.angle_alpha   90.00
_cell.angle_beta   90.00
_cell.angle_gamma   90.00
#
_symmetry.space_group_name_H-M   'P 1'
#
loop_
_entity.id
_entity.type
_entity.pdbx_description
1 polymer ?
#
loop_
_entity_poly.entity_id
_entity_poly.type
_entity_poly.pdbx_seq_one_letter_code
_entity_poly.pdbx_strand_id
1 'polypeptide(L)'
;MAQDTTMNALIGGVVTIVLSFTGFSPLIGGAVAGYLNQRDGVRIGALAGVIALVPLILVFAFLGTVFAAFTPFSGMGPGMMTGMGLIGLFFGAFVFAFAAAIIVGLSALGGYIGEYLYEEDVL
;
A
#
# COMPACT_ATOMS: atom_id res chain seq x y z
N MET A 1 23.04 3.37 18.95
CA MET A 1 23.21 2.61 17.70
C MET A 1 21.97 2.89 16.86
N ALA A 2 22.09 3.76 15.85
CA ALA A 2 21.01 3.99 14.88
C ALA A 2 20.92 2.73 14.02
N GLN A 3 20.16 1.73 14.47
CA GLN A 3 19.81 0.61 13.60
C GLN A 3 18.86 1.19 12.55
N ASP A 4 19.27 1.08 11.29
CA ASP A 4 18.78 1.89 10.19
C ASP A 4 17.25 1.90 10.08
N THR A 5 16.64 3.08 10.31
CA THR A 5 15.19 3.33 10.22
C THR A 5 14.60 2.80 8.91
N THR A 6 15.38 2.85 7.82
CA THR A 6 15.03 2.31 6.51
C THR A 6 14.90 0.78 6.51
N MET A 7 15.74 0.06 7.25
CA MET A 7 15.72 -1.40 7.36
C MET A 7 14.46 -1.87 8.09
N ASN A 8 14.07 -1.15 9.16
CA ASN A 8 12.85 -1.44 9.93
C ASN A 8 11.57 -1.20 9.11
N ALA A 9 11.54 -0.13 8.32
CA ALA A 9 10.44 0.14 7.39
C ALA A 9 10.34 -0.94 6.30
N LEU A 10 11.49 -1.45 5.81
CA LEU A 10 11.54 -2.52 4.82
C LEU A 10 10.94 -3.83 5.36
N ILE A 11 11.26 -4.20 6.61
CA ILE A 11 10.72 -5.40 7.25
C ILE A 11 9.20 -5.30 7.42
N GLY A 12 8.69 -4.16 7.90
CA GLY A 12 7.24 -3.91 7.99
C GLY A 12 6.55 -3.96 6.63
N GLY A 13 7.22 -3.45 5.58
CA GLY A 13 6.79 -3.59 4.20
C GLY A 13 6.69 -5.05 3.77
N VAL A 14 7.72 -5.87 4.00
CA VAL A 14 7.71 -7.30 3.68
C VAL A 14 6.59 -8.04 4.40
N VAL A 15 6.38 -7.77 5.69
CA VAL A 15 5.26 -8.35 6.46
C VAL A 15 3.92 -7.98 5.84
N THR A 16 3.75 -6.73 5.42
CA THR A 16 2.53 -6.27 4.73
C THR A 16 2.30 -7.02 3.43
N ILE A 17 3.37 -7.29 2.66
CA ILE A 17 3.31 -8.07 1.42
C ILE A 17 2.91 -9.51 1.70
N VAL A 18 3.55 -10.16 2.67
CA VAL A 18 3.28 -11.56 3.00
C VAL A 18 1.85 -11.73 3.52
N LEU A 19 1.38 -10.82 4.38
CA LEU A 19 0.04 -10.91 4.97
C LEU A 19 -1.07 -10.31 4.09
N SER A 20 -0.75 -9.78 2.90
CA SER A 20 -1.71 -9.03 2.06
C SER A 20 -3.01 -9.79 1.72
N PHE A 21 -3.00 -11.12 1.82
CA PHE A 21 -4.19 -11.97 1.71
C PHE A 21 -5.24 -11.77 2.82
N THR A 22 -4.89 -11.14 3.94
CA THR A 22 -5.78 -10.94 5.11
C THR A 22 -6.57 -9.64 5.09
N GLY A 23 -6.22 -8.68 4.23
CA GLY A 23 -6.81 -7.34 4.22
C GLY A 23 -6.39 -6.42 5.38
N PHE A 24 -5.87 -6.96 6.48
CA PHE A 24 -5.34 -6.21 7.64
C PHE A 24 -3.81 -6.10 7.66
N SER A 25 -3.14 -6.57 6.62
CA SER A 25 -1.68 -6.60 6.55
C SER A 25 -0.99 -5.24 6.70
N PRO A 26 -1.54 -4.10 6.22
CA PRO A 26 -0.90 -2.81 6.40
C PRO A 26 -0.82 -2.42 7.88
N LEU A 27 -1.87 -2.76 8.64
CA LEU A 27 -1.97 -2.51 10.08
C LEU A 27 -0.91 -3.29 10.84
N ILE A 28 -0.76 -4.58 10.54
CA ILE A 28 0.21 -5.46 11.21
C ILE A 28 1.65 -5.10 10.82
N GLY A 29 1.93 -4.87 9.53
CA GLY A 29 3.26 -4.48 9.07
C GLY A 29 3.68 -3.10 9.57
N GLY A 30 2.73 -2.16 9.69
CA GLY A 30 2.93 -0.87 10.34
C GLY A 30 3.30 -1.03 11.83
N ALA A 31 2.56 -1.86 12.56
CA ALA A 31 2.81 -2.12 13.98
C ALA A 31 4.19 -2.73 14.24
N VAL A 32 4.61 -3.70 13.42
CA VAL A 32 5.96 -4.27 13.51
C VAL A 32 7.04 -3.22 13.27
N ALA A 33 6.85 -2.33 12.29
CA ALA A 33 7.81 -1.28 11.99
C ALA A 33 7.91 -0.22 13.11
N GLY A 34 6.78 0.14 13.72
CA GLY A 34 6.71 1.06 14.86
C GLY A 34 7.35 0.47 16.13
N TYR A 35 7.05 -0.78 16.45
CA TYR A 35 7.60 -1.48 17.61
C TYR A 35 9.13 -1.62 17.54
N LEU A 36 9.68 -1.91 16.34
CA LEU A 36 11.12 -2.03 16.14
C LEU A 36 11.88 -0.71 16.28
N ASN A 37 11.26 0.42 15.90
CA ASN A 37 11.96 1.70 15.89
C ASN A 37 11.79 2.51 17.19
N GLN A 38 10.83 2.13 18.05
CA GLN A 38 10.65 2.64 19.43
C GLN A 38 10.26 4.13 19.54
N ARG A 39 10.54 4.93 18.51
CA ARG A 39 10.19 6.36 18.37
C ARG A 39 9.80 6.64 16.92
N ASP A 40 8.89 7.60 16.72
CA ASP A 40 8.38 8.03 15.40
C ASP A 40 7.61 6.91 14.64
N GLY A 41 6.90 6.06 15.37
CA GLY A 41 6.18 4.90 14.83
C GLY A 41 5.16 5.26 13.75
N VAL A 42 4.49 6.40 13.87
CA VAL A 42 3.56 6.93 12.84
C VAL A 42 4.27 7.14 11.50
N ARG A 43 5.43 7.82 11.51
CA ARG A 43 6.19 8.12 10.28
C ARG A 43 6.71 6.84 9.63
N ILE A 44 7.19 5.90 10.44
CA ILE A 44 7.82 4.68 9.96
C ILE A 44 6.77 3.67 9.49
N GLY A 45 5.65 3.60 10.19
CA GLY A 45 4.46 2.89 9.73
C GLY A 45 3.97 3.45 8.39
N ALA A 46 3.89 4.77 8.22
CA ALA A 46 3.53 5.37 6.94
C ALA A 46 4.54 5.00 5.82
N LEU A 47 5.85 5.05 6.10
CA LEU A 47 6.90 4.65 5.16
C LEU A 47 6.81 3.16 4.78
N ALA A 48 6.54 2.28 5.75
CA ALA A 48 6.29 0.86 5.50
C ALA A 48 5.05 0.66 4.61
N GLY A 49 3.98 1.43 4.85
CA GLY A 49 2.79 1.46 3.99
C GLY A 49 3.09 1.92 2.57
N VAL A 50 3.95 2.93 2.39
CA VAL A 50 4.42 3.37 1.06
C VAL A 50 5.20 2.27 0.34
N ILE A 51 6.07 1.55 1.05
CA ILE A 51 6.80 0.40 0.50
C ILE A 51 5.80 -0.70 0.08
N ALA A 52 4.76 -0.92 0.87
CA ALA A 52 3.70 -1.86 0.54
C ALA A 52 2.84 -1.47 -0.68
N LEU A 53 2.95 -0.24 -1.20
CA LEU A 53 2.31 0.15 -2.46
C LEU A 53 2.98 -0.46 -3.68
N VAL A 54 4.23 -0.90 -3.60
CA VAL A 54 4.97 -1.50 -4.74
C VAL A 54 4.19 -2.65 -5.39
N PRO A 55 3.76 -3.71 -4.68
CA PRO A 55 2.95 -4.75 -5.29
C PRO A 55 1.60 -4.24 -5.82
N LEU A 56 0.96 -3.28 -5.15
CA LEU A 56 -0.30 -2.69 -5.61
C LEU A 56 -0.12 -2.01 -6.97
N ILE A 57 0.95 -1.23 -7.13
CA ILE A 57 1.31 -0.56 -8.39
C ILE A 57 1.53 -1.60 -9.49
N LEU A 58 2.25 -2.69 -9.20
CA LEU A 58 2.48 -3.76 -10.17
C LEU A 58 1.19 -4.42 -10.63
N VAL A 59 0.26 -4.69 -9.71
CA VAL A 59 -1.05 -5.27 -10.02
C VAL A 59 -1.88 -4.31 -10.90
N PHE A 60 -1.95 -3.04 -10.54
CA PHE A 60 -2.66 -2.02 -11.34
C PHE A 60 -2.04 -1.83 -12.73
N ALA A 61 -0.71 -1.78 -12.83
CA ALA A 61 -0.01 -1.69 -14.10
C ALA A 61 -0.30 -2.92 -14.98
N PHE A 62 -0.24 -4.13 -14.40
CA PHE A 62 -0.55 -5.36 -15.11
C PHE A 62 -2.00 -5.37 -15.62
N LEU A 63 -2.98 -5.09 -14.75
CA LEU A 63 -4.39 -4.99 -15.11
C LEU A 63 -4.66 -3.95 -16.20
N GLY A 64 -4.04 -2.77 -16.09
CA GLY A 64 -4.13 -1.72 -17.09
C GLY A 64 -3.58 -2.16 -18.45
N THR A 65 -2.44 -2.85 -18.45
CA THR A 65 -1.82 -3.38 -19.68
C THR A 65 -2.69 -4.46 -20.33
N VAL A 66 -3.22 -5.39 -19.53
CA VAL A 66 -4.14 -6.43 -20.00
C VAL A 66 -5.39 -5.79 -20.59
N PHE A 67 -6.03 -4.87 -19.86
CA PHE A 67 -7.23 -4.19 -20.33
C PHE A 67 -6.98 -3.44 -21.65
N ALA A 68 -5.88 -2.71 -21.75
CA ALA A 68 -5.48 -2.02 -22.98
C ALA A 68 -5.24 -2.98 -24.16
N ALA A 69 -4.62 -4.14 -23.91
CA ALA A 69 -4.36 -5.15 -24.94
C ALA A 69 -5.66 -5.79 -25.48
N PHE A 70 -6.68 -5.97 -24.64
CA PHE A 70 -7.96 -6.58 -25.05
C PHE A 70 -8.99 -5.56 -25.58
N THR A 71 -8.78 -4.26 -25.35
CA THR A 71 -9.68 -3.20 -25.79
C THR A 71 -9.97 -3.21 -27.31
N PRO A 72 -9.00 -3.44 -28.22
CA PRO A 72 -9.25 -3.53 -29.66
C PRO A 72 -10.17 -4.69 -30.08
N PHE A 73 -10.25 -5.75 -29.27
CA PHE A 73 -11.07 -6.93 -29.54
C PHE A 73 -12.51 -6.82 -29.01
N SER A 74 -12.84 -5.70 -28.36
CA SER A 74 -14.14 -5.47 -27.72
C SER A 74 -15.31 -5.23 -28.69
N GLY A 75 -15.03 -5.02 -29.98
CA GLY A 75 -16.04 -4.64 -30.98
C GLY A 75 -16.59 -3.21 -30.82
N MET A 76 -16.00 -2.40 -29.92
CA MET A 76 -16.42 -1.03 -29.66
C MET A 76 -15.91 -0.09 -30.77
N GLY A 77 -16.77 0.84 -31.20
CA GLY A 77 -16.39 1.88 -32.15
C GLY A 77 -15.36 2.87 -31.56
N PRO A 78 -14.56 3.57 -32.39
CA PRO A 78 -13.44 4.40 -31.92
C PRO A 78 -13.82 5.48 -30.90
N GLY A 79 -14.98 6.12 -31.06
CA GLY A 79 -15.47 7.15 -30.12
C GLY A 79 -15.92 6.59 -28.77
N MET A 80 -16.45 5.36 -28.74
CA MET A 80 -16.82 4.70 -27.49
C MET A 80 -15.58 4.18 -26.75
N MET A 81 -14.58 3.70 -27.50
CA MET A 81 -13.30 3.24 -26.98
C MET A 81 -12.54 4.35 -26.25
N THR A 82 -12.44 5.54 -26.85
CA THR A 82 -11.78 6.69 -26.22
C THR A 82 -12.54 7.19 -24.99
N GLY A 83 -13.87 7.29 -25.07
CA GLY A 83 -14.70 7.67 -23.93
C GLY A 83 -14.56 6.73 -22.73
N MET A 84 -14.63 5.42 -22.98
CA MET A 84 -14.42 4.38 -21.96
C MET A 84 -13.01 4.38 -21.40
N GLY A 85 -11.99 4.60 -22.24
CA GLY A 85 -10.59 4.67 -21.80
C GLY A 85 -10.36 5.83 -20.82
N LEU A 86 -10.92 7.01 -21.10
CA LEU A 86 -10.82 8.16 -20.21
C LEU A 86 -11.55 7.95 -18.88
N ILE A 87 -12.77 7.40 -18.92
CA ILE A 87 -13.54 7.07 -17.70
C ILE A 87 -12.78 6.02 -16.88
N GLY A 88 -12.28 4.96 -17.54
CA GLY A 88 -11.51 3.91 -16.90
C GLY A 88 -10.22 4.41 -16.26
N LEU A 89 -9.51 5.33 -16.91
CA LEU A 89 -8.31 5.96 -16.36
C LEU A 89 -8.63 6.82 -15.14
N PHE A 90 -9.66 7.67 -15.22
CA PHE A 90 -10.05 8.53 -14.10
C PHE A 90 -10.52 7.71 -12.90
N PHE A 91 -11.40 6.73 -13.14
CA PHE A 91 -11.91 5.84 -12.11
C PHE A 91 -10.79 4.96 -11.52
N GLY A 92 -9.91 4.41 -12.36
CA GLY A 92 -8.77 3.62 -11.93
C GLY A 92 -7.80 4.43 -11.06
N ALA A 93 -7.48 5.66 -11.45
CA ALA A 93 -6.65 6.57 -10.66
C ALA A 93 -7.30 6.91 -9.31
N PHE A 94 -8.62 7.15 -9.29
CA PHE A 94 -9.36 7.39 -8.05
C PHE A 94 -9.31 6.18 -7.11
N VAL A 95 -9.60 4.98 -7.61
CA VAL A 95 -9.55 3.74 -6.83
C VAL A 95 -8.14 3.48 -6.31
N PHE A 96 -7.11 3.67 -7.14
CA PHE A 96 -5.72 3.52 -6.73
C PHE A 96 -5.35 4.50 -5.62
N ALA A 97 -5.68 5.79 -5.78
CA ALA A 97 -5.39 6.82 -4.77
C ALA A 97 -6.11 6.51 -3.45
N PHE A 98 -7.36 6.08 -3.51
CA PHE A 98 -8.14 5.70 -2.35
C PHE A 98 -7.55 4.47 -1.64
N ALA A 99 -7.19 3.42 -2.38
CA ALA A 99 -6.53 2.24 -1.84
C ALA A 99 -5.18 2.60 -1.20
N ALA A 100 -4.37 3.43 -1.86
CA ALA A 100 -3.09 3.88 -1.34
C ALA A 100 -3.25 4.67 -0.04
N ALA A 101 -4.25 5.55 0.04
CA ALA A 101 -4.56 6.30 1.25
C ALA A 101 -4.95 5.37 2.42
N ILE A 102 -5.75 4.34 2.15
CA ILE A 102 -6.13 3.33 3.16
C ILE A 102 -4.90 2.55 3.64
N ILE A 103 -4.04 2.08 2.74
CA ILE A 103 -2.85 1.29 3.09
C ILE A 103 -1.88 2.12 3.93
N VAL A 104 -1.54 3.32 3.47
CA VAL A 104 -0.61 4.21 4.19
C VAL A 104 -1.21 4.65 5.52
N GLY A 105 -2.50 4.96 5.56
CA GLY A 105 -3.21 5.35 6.78
C GLY A 105 -3.26 4.21 7.81
N LEU A 106 -3.60 2.99 7.38
CA LEU A 106 -3.62 1.81 8.26
C LEU A 106 -2.22 1.44 8.73
N SER A 107 -1.19 1.55 7.90
CA SER A 107 0.19 1.31 8.35
C SER A 107 0.69 2.39 9.29
N ALA A 108 0.31 3.66 9.11
CA ALA A 108 0.61 4.72 10.06
C ALA A 108 -0.08 4.47 11.42
N LEU A 109 -1.33 4.06 11.40
CA LEU A 109 -2.08 3.65 12.60
C LEU A 109 -1.45 2.44 13.28
N GLY A 110 -1.05 1.43 12.51
CA GLY A 110 -0.29 0.29 13.02
C GLY A 110 0.99 0.74 13.70
N GLY A 111 1.77 1.60 13.04
CA GLY A 111 3.02 2.13 13.58
C GLY A 111 2.84 2.91 14.88
N TYR A 112 1.78 3.69 15.01
CA TYR A 112 1.40 4.36 16.28
C TYR A 112 1.13 3.35 17.40
N ILE A 113 0.34 2.31 17.11
CA ILE A 113 0.00 1.27 18.09
C ILE A 113 1.26 0.50 18.52
N GLY A 114 2.16 0.19 17.56
CA GLY A 114 3.41 -0.50 17.83
C GLY A 114 4.38 0.29 18.71
N GLU A 115 4.46 1.61 18.52
CA GLU A 115 5.23 2.51 19.38
C GLU A 115 4.64 2.58 20.80
N TYR A 116 3.32 2.73 20.90
CA TYR A 116 2.63 2.78 22.20
C TYR A 116 2.83 1.49 23.01
N LEU A 117 2.73 0.32 22.36
CA LEU A 117 2.99 -0.99 22.99
C LEU A 117 4.42 -1.13 23.51
N TYR A 118 5.40 -0.50 22.85
CA TYR A 118 6.79 -0.50 23.29
C TYR A 118 7.02 0.45 24.47
N GLU A 119 6.39 1.63 24.47
CA GLU A 119 6.51 2.59 25.58
C GLU A 119 5.87 2.11 26.87
N GLU A 120 4.79 1.32 26.79
CA GLU A 120 4.07 0.82 27.96
C GLU A 120 4.62 -0.49 28.56
N ASP A 121 5.73 -1.05 28.03
CA ASP A 121 6.35 -2.31 28.50
C ASP A 121 5.32 -3.44 28.72
N VAL A 122 4.28 -3.51 27.87
CA VAL A 122 3.20 -4.52 28.00
C VAL A 122 3.68 -5.92 27.57
N LEU A 123 4.92 -6.06 27.10
CA LEU A 123 5.56 -7.27 26.58
C LEU A 123 7.01 -7.35 27.04
#